data_AF-A0A533UYC1-F1
#
_entry.id   AF-A0A533UYC1-F1
#
_cell.length_a   1.000
_cell.length_b   1.000
_cell.length_c   1.000
_cell.angle_alpha   90.00
_cell.angle_beta   90.00
_cell.angle_gamma   90.00
#
_symmetry.space_group_name_H-M   'P 1'
#
loop_
_entity.id
_entity.type
_entity.pdbx_description
1 polymer ?
#
loop_
_entity_poly.entity_id
_entity_poly.type
_entity_poly.pdbx_seq_one_letter_code
_entity_poly.pdbx_strand_id
1 'polypeptide(L)'
;MSNAGYNIDEGSKDYLEGASKFKPVKVELKVSNAKGTDEVNYWVNEITNQYADFVITNVKADPNQVSFDIGSPSMDDLTAKDIEFRLKEYLDMNLPPFEVKELKVQ
;
A
#
# COMPACT_ATOMS: atom_id res chain seq x y z
N MET A 1 -8.46 -22.78 -41.32
CA MET A 1 -7.03 -22.69 -40.98
C MET A 1 -6.94 -22.13 -39.57
N SER A 2 -6.19 -22.85 -38.73
CA SER A 2 -5.96 -22.76 -37.28
C SER A 2 -6.42 -21.50 -36.52
N ASN A 3 -7.36 -21.74 -35.59
CA ASN A 3 -7.57 -20.92 -34.40
C ASN A 3 -6.35 -21.14 -33.49
N ALA A 4 -5.44 -20.16 -33.41
CA ALA A 4 -4.29 -20.23 -32.52
C ALA A 4 -4.79 -20.08 -31.07
N GLY A 5 -5.13 -21.21 -30.45
CA GLY A 5 -5.32 -21.28 -29.01
C GLY A 5 -4.01 -20.90 -28.35
N TYR A 6 -3.98 -19.73 -27.71
CA TYR A 6 -2.90 -19.39 -26.80
C TYR A 6 -2.90 -20.44 -25.69
N ASN A 7 -1.92 -21.34 -25.72
CA ASN A 7 -1.58 -22.15 -24.55
C ASN A 7 -1.12 -21.16 -23.48
N ILE A 8 -1.98 -20.96 -22.49
CA ILE A 8 -1.66 -20.27 -21.25
C ILE A 8 -0.68 -21.20 -20.54
N ASP A 9 0.60 -20.98 -20.83
CA ASP A 9 1.75 -21.73 -20.31
C ASP A 9 1.75 -21.66 -18.77
N GLU A 10 2.25 -22.70 -18.10
CA GLU A 10 2.18 -22.86 -16.64
C GLU A 10 2.66 -21.60 -15.88
N GLY A 11 3.62 -20.85 -16.44
CA GLY A 11 4.09 -19.59 -15.87
C GLY A 11 3.04 -18.47 -15.77
N SER A 12 1.99 -18.49 -16.59
CA SER A 12 0.90 -17.50 -16.52
C SER A 12 -0.15 -17.82 -15.44
N LYS A 13 -0.15 -19.04 -14.89
CA LYS A 13 -0.90 -19.35 -13.66
C LYS A 13 -0.20 -18.78 -12.44
N ASP A 14 1.14 -18.85 -12.37
CA ASP A 14 1.91 -18.27 -11.26
C ASP A 14 1.78 -16.74 -11.20
N TYR A 15 1.72 -16.06 -12.35
CA TYR A 15 1.44 -14.62 -12.40
C TYR A 15 0.02 -14.27 -11.88
N LEU A 16 -0.98 -15.12 -12.14
CA LEU A 16 -2.33 -14.94 -11.62
C LEU A 16 -2.43 -15.33 -10.14
N GLU A 17 -1.65 -16.30 -9.67
CA GLU A 17 -1.54 -16.64 -8.25
C GLU A 17 -0.80 -15.56 -7.44
N GLY A 18 0.24 -14.92 -8.00
CA GLY A 18 0.93 -13.79 -7.38
C GLY A 18 -0.01 -12.61 -7.10
N ALA A 19 -0.95 -12.34 -8.00
CA ALA A 19 -2.02 -11.36 -7.76
C ALA A 19 -3.00 -11.79 -6.66
N SER A 20 -3.16 -13.10 -6.41
CA SER A 20 -4.02 -13.64 -5.34
C SER A 20 -3.39 -13.64 -3.94
N LYS A 21 -2.07 -13.40 -3.82
CA LYS A 21 -1.36 -13.32 -2.54
C LYS A 21 -1.43 -11.93 -1.90
N PHE A 22 -1.82 -10.91 -2.67
CA PHE A 22 -1.99 -9.57 -2.14
C PHE A 22 -3.17 -9.52 -1.16
N LYS A 23 -2.84 -9.53 0.13
CA LYS A 23 -3.77 -9.36 1.23
C LYS A 23 -3.55 -7.97 1.83
N PRO A 24 -4.14 -6.92 1.25
CA PRO A 24 -3.95 -5.58 1.77
C PRO A 24 -4.61 -5.46 3.14
N VAL A 25 -3.93 -4.74 4.03
CA VAL A 25 -4.51 -4.21 5.26
C VAL A 25 -4.82 -2.74 5.07
N LYS A 26 -5.86 -2.27 5.76
CA LYS A 26 -6.30 -0.90 5.67
C LYS A 26 -5.54 -0.03 6.66
N VAL A 27 -5.04 1.10 6.20
CA VAL A 27 -4.41 2.13 7.02
C VAL A 27 -5.31 3.35 7.08
N GLU A 28 -5.52 3.86 8.29
CA GLU A 28 -6.21 5.11 8.55
C GLU A 28 -5.32 5.99 9.42
N LEU A 29 -4.96 7.17 8.88
CA LEU A 29 -4.28 8.22 9.61
C LEU A 29 -5.30 9.30 9.95
N LYS A 30 -5.50 9.59 11.24
CA LYS A 30 -6.15 10.85 11.63
C LYS A 30 -5.10 11.94 11.56
N VAL A 31 -5.41 13.01 10.82
CA VAL A 31 -4.46 14.07 10.54
C VAL A 31 -5.06 15.46 10.78
N SER A 32 -4.23 16.48 10.75
CA SER A 32 -4.65 17.87 10.50
C SER A 32 -3.91 18.44 9.30
N ASN A 33 -4.61 19.29 8.57
CA ASN A 33 -4.05 20.12 7.49
C ASN A 33 -3.49 19.32 6.31
N ALA A 34 -4.04 18.15 6.00
CA ALA A 34 -3.72 17.47 4.73
C ALA A 34 -4.19 18.34 3.55
N LYS A 35 -3.25 18.73 2.69
CA LYS A 35 -3.48 19.65 1.58
C LYS A 35 -3.57 18.90 0.25
N GLY A 36 -4.80 18.63 -0.18
CA GLY A 36 -5.06 18.06 -1.50
C GLY A 36 -4.55 16.62 -1.69
N THR A 37 -5.08 15.96 -2.71
CA THR A 37 -4.80 14.54 -2.94
C THR A 37 -3.41 14.28 -3.50
N ASP A 38 -2.82 15.23 -4.26
CA ASP A 38 -1.53 15.02 -4.93
C ASP A 38 -0.33 14.98 -3.96
N GLU A 39 -0.27 15.90 -3.00
CA GLU A 39 0.81 15.95 -2.00
C GLU A 39 0.75 14.73 -1.06
N VAL A 40 -0.47 14.33 -0.67
CA VAL A 40 -0.70 13.12 0.11
C VAL A 40 -0.31 11.88 -0.69
N ASN A 41 -0.72 11.77 -1.95
CA ASN A 41 -0.35 10.65 -2.82
C ASN A 41 1.16 10.54 -2.98
N TYR A 42 1.86 11.66 -3.19
CA TYR A 42 3.31 11.68 -3.29
C TYR A 42 3.95 11.11 -2.02
N TRP A 43 3.58 11.65 -0.86
CA TRP A 43 4.13 11.19 0.42
C TRP A 43 3.81 9.72 0.72
N VAL A 44 2.57 9.28 0.45
CA VAL A 44 2.19 7.87 0.64
C VAL A 44 2.98 6.95 -0.30
N ASN A 45 3.25 7.37 -1.54
CA ASN A 45 4.06 6.58 -2.47
C ASN A 45 5.54 6.47 -2.04
N GLU A 46 6.08 7.42 -1.28
CA GLU A 46 7.44 7.28 -0.75
C GLU A 46 7.59 6.12 0.24
N ILE A 47 6.48 5.62 0.82
CA ILE A 47 6.48 4.38 1.61
C ILE A 47 6.92 3.19 0.75
N THR A 48 6.47 3.11 -0.51
CA THR A 48 6.85 2.00 -1.41
C THR A 48 8.29 2.13 -1.92
N ASN A 49 8.82 3.36 -2.00
CA ASN A 49 10.23 3.58 -2.30
C ASN A 49 11.14 3.11 -1.15
N GLN A 50 10.73 3.34 0.10
CA GLN A 50 11.49 2.91 1.27
C GLN A 50 11.35 1.40 1.54
N TYR A 51 10.19 0.82 1.23
CA TYR A 51 9.89 -0.61 1.38
C TYR A 51 9.46 -1.18 0.03
N ALA A 52 10.45 -1.57 -0.79
CA ALA A 52 10.26 -1.96 -2.20
C ALA A 52 9.25 -3.07 -2.47
N ASP A 53 8.99 -3.94 -1.48
CA ASP A 53 8.01 -5.02 -1.60
C ASP A 53 6.57 -4.60 -1.26
N PHE A 54 6.36 -3.38 -0.79
CA PHE A 54 5.03 -2.85 -0.49
C PHE A 54 4.38 -2.23 -1.72
N VAL A 55 3.09 -2.50 -1.83
CA VAL A 55 2.19 -1.91 -2.81
C VAL A 55 1.10 -1.18 -2.05
N ILE A 56 0.84 0.07 -2.46
CA ILE A 56 -0.21 0.90 -1.90
C ILE A 56 -1.27 1.16 -2.97
N THR A 57 -2.54 1.08 -2.56
CA THR A 57 -3.71 1.32 -3.42
C THR A 57 -4.78 2.10 -2.66
N ASN A 58 -5.81 2.56 -3.38
CA ASN A 58 -7.02 3.18 -2.80
C ASN A 58 -6.75 4.38 -1.87
N VAL A 59 -5.74 5.19 -2.19
CA VAL A 59 -5.39 6.38 -1.41
C VAL A 59 -6.53 7.40 -1.45
N LYS A 60 -6.96 7.85 -0.27
CA LYS A 60 -7.96 8.89 -0.05
C LYS A 60 -7.39 9.93 0.90
N ALA A 61 -7.62 11.19 0.57
CA ALA A 61 -7.09 12.32 1.31
C ALA A 61 -8.21 13.32 1.57
N ASP A 62 -8.57 13.47 2.83
CA ASP A 62 -9.43 14.52 3.35
C ASP A 62 -8.64 15.37 4.35
N PRO A 63 -9.04 16.63 4.63
CA PRO A 63 -8.27 17.52 5.50
C PRO A 63 -7.96 16.97 6.91
N ASN A 64 -8.77 16.03 7.38
CA ASN A 64 -8.69 15.44 8.72
C ASN A 64 -8.34 13.94 8.72
N GLN A 65 -8.27 13.31 7.55
CA GLN A 65 -8.02 11.87 7.44
C GLN A 65 -7.31 11.51 6.14
N VAL A 66 -6.29 10.67 6.23
CA VAL A 66 -5.70 9.97 5.08
C VAL A 66 -5.98 8.49 5.25
N SER A 67 -6.37 7.80 4.19
CA SER A 67 -6.49 6.34 4.22
C SER A 67 -5.99 5.71 2.93
N PHE A 68 -5.46 4.49 3.05
CA PHE A 68 -4.95 3.71 1.93
C PHE A 68 -4.89 2.24 2.32
N ASP A 69 -4.81 1.39 1.30
CA ASP A 69 -4.63 -0.05 1.46
C ASP A 69 -3.18 -0.40 1.14
N ILE A 70 -2.52 -1.17 2.02
CA ILE A 70 -1.11 -1.56 1.88
C ILE A 70 -0.94 -3.06 2.04
N GLY A 71 -0.06 -3.65 1.23
CA GLY A 71 0.32 -5.05 1.38
C GLY A 71 1.55 -5.38 0.53
N SER A 72 1.90 -6.66 0.44
CA SER A 72 2.99 -7.13 -0.39
C SER A 72 2.54 -8.30 -1.27
N PRO A 73 2.71 -8.25 -2.60
CA PRO A 73 2.46 -9.40 -3.47
C PRO A 73 3.48 -10.54 -3.28
N SER A 74 4.68 -10.21 -2.77
CA SER A 74 5.79 -11.14 -2.57
C SER A 74 5.84 -11.75 -1.16
N MET A 75 5.12 -11.19 -0.18
CA MET A 75 5.05 -11.71 1.20
C MET A 75 3.62 -12.10 1.59
N ASP A 76 3.40 -13.38 1.88
CA ASP A 76 2.08 -13.95 2.18
C ASP A 76 1.72 -13.99 3.67
N ASP A 77 2.72 -13.80 4.55
CA ASP A 77 2.62 -13.83 6.01
C ASP A 77 2.63 -12.44 6.67
N LEU A 78 2.64 -11.37 5.86
CA LEU A 78 2.63 -9.99 6.35
C LEU A 78 1.38 -9.71 7.20
N THR A 79 1.59 -9.33 8.46
CA THR A 79 0.49 -9.02 9.38
C THR A 79 0.24 -7.53 9.51
N ALA A 80 -0.94 -7.16 10.01
CA ALA A 80 -1.26 -5.77 10.36
C ALA A 80 -0.25 -5.17 11.36
N LYS A 81 0.31 -5.99 12.25
CA LYS A 81 1.31 -5.54 13.25
C LYS A 81 2.65 -5.23 12.58
N ASP A 82 3.05 -6.00 11.58
CA ASP A 82 4.27 -5.74 10.82
C ASP A 82 4.13 -4.42 10.03
N ILE A 83 2.99 -4.21 9.39
CA ILE A 83 2.66 -2.95 8.72
C ILE A 83 2.65 -1.78 9.71
N GLU A 84 2.00 -1.91 10.86
CA GLU A 84 1.98 -0.87 11.88
C GLU A 84 3.39 -0.50 12.34
N PHE A 85 4.25 -1.50 12.55
CA PHE A 85 5.65 -1.28 12.90
C PHE A 85 6.40 -0.49 11.81
N ARG A 86 6.30 -0.90 10.54
CA ARG A 86 6.95 -0.21 9.42
C ARG A 86 6.45 1.22 9.23
N LEU A 87 5.15 1.45 9.39
CA LEU A 87 4.59 2.81 9.26
C LEU A 87 5.02 3.72 10.41
N LYS A 88 5.21 3.19 11.62
CA LYS A 88 5.80 3.96 12.73
C LYS A 88 7.26 4.32 12.44
N GLU A 89 8.08 3.36 11.99
CA GLU A 89 9.46 3.65 11.57
C GLU A 89 9.49 4.73 10.48
N TYR A 90 8.60 4.63 9.48
CA TYR A 90 8.49 5.60 8.41
C TYR A 90 8.15 7.01 8.90
N LEU A 91 7.20 7.13 9.82
CA LEU A 91 6.78 8.40 10.44
C LEU A 91 7.86 9.01 11.35
N ASP A 92 8.69 8.19 11.99
CA ASP A 92 9.81 8.66 12.81
C ASP A 92 10.97 9.18 11.94
N MET A 93 11.12 8.66 10.72
CA MET A 93 12.19 9.02 9.79
C MET A 93 11.81 10.13 8.80
N ASN A 94 10.54 10.26 8.47
CA ASN A 94 10.05 11.15 7.41
C ASN A 94 8.99 12.10 7.96
N LEU A 95 9.13 13.38 7.65
CA LEU A 95 8.15 14.38 8.07
C LEU A 95 6.99 14.44 7.05
N PRO A 96 5.76 14.04 7.41
CA PRO A 96 4.61 14.22 6.53
C PRO A 96 4.30 15.70 6.28
N PRO A 97 3.68 16.03 5.13
CA PRO A 97 3.19 17.38 4.82
C PRO A 97 1.92 17.77 5.60
N PHE A 98 1.54 16.97 6.58
CA PHE A 98 0.39 17.12 7.46
C PHE A 98 0.75 16.60 8.86
N GLU A 99 -0.01 16.99 9.86
CA GLU A 99 0.22 16.53 11.23
C GLU A 99 -0.51 15.21 11.45
N VAL A 100 0.20 14.15 11.85
CA VAL A 100 -0.40 12.85 12.18
C VAL A 100 -0.75 12.81 13.67
N LYS A 101 -2.01 12.55 13.99
CA LYS A 101 -2.53 12.45 15.37
C LYS A 101 -2.70 11.01 15.83
N GLU A 102 -3.06 10.13 14.90
CA GLU A 102 -3.32 8.73 15.18
C GLU A 102 -3.04 7.90 13.93
N LEU A 103 -2.39 6.75 14.10
CA LEU A 103 -2.22 5.71 13.10
C LEU A 103 -3.04 4.49 13.53
N LYS A 104 -3.87 3.97 12.63
CA LYS A 104 -4.62 2.74 12.82
C LYS A 104 -4.43 1.81 11.61
N VAL A 105 -4.10 0.55 11.88
CA VAL A 105 -3.93 -0.51 10.87
C VAL A 105 -4.94 -1.64 11.15
N GLN A 106 -5.67 -2.09 10.13
CA GLN A 106 -6.81 -3.02 10.24
C GLN A 106 -6.77 -4.12 9.19
#